data_AF-A0AAV7WW53-F1
#
_entry.id   AF-A0AAV7WW53-F1
#
_cell.length_a   1.000
_cell.length_b   1.000
_cell.length_c   1.000
_cell.angle_alpha   90.00
_cell.angle_beta   90.00
_cell.angle_gamma   90.00
#
_symmetry.space_group_name_H-M   'P 1'
#
loop_
_entity.id
_entity.type
_entity.pdbx_description
1 polymer ?
#
loop_
_entity_poly.entity_id
_entity_poly.type
_entity_poly.pdbx_seq_one_letter_code
_entity_poly.pdbx_strand_id
1 'polypeptide(L)'
;MDDVYKEAIKRLENRFAKEVNLVMGRYKFYTQPQAKHEHIEEFVARLRELSIKCHFGNMTEELIRDQMIVQCKEKKIQERLWVAKDPTLMEAIEMAKVIEEPQRCMRELNKRDKMSDASIVSADVQSSNEGEVSVVRRKEKREHRLPASKNKGDCARCGSIYHDSDSKKCFASNKICRRCEPQSHFAGKLAKEIKM
;
A
#
# COMPACT_ATOMS: atom_id res chain seq x y z
N MET A 1 33.09 -41.97 -34.03
CA MET A 1 31.63 -41.75 -34.16
C MET A 1 31.17 -40.53 -33.36
N ASP A 2 31.80 -40.19 -32.24
CA ASP A 2 31.42 -39.02 -31.42
C ASP A 2 31.64 -37.65 -32.07
N ASP A 3 32.61 -37.51 -32.98
CA ASP A 3 32.98 -36.22 -33.56
C ASP A 3 31.96 -35.71 -34.59
N VAL A 4 31.43 -36.62 -35.42
CA VAL A 4 30.38 -36.31 -36.41
C VAL A 4 29.07 -35.92 -35.72
N TYR A 5 28.74 -36.56 -34.61
CA TYR A 5 27.57 -36.24 -33.81
C TYR A 5 27.69 -34.85 -33.15
N LYS A 6 28.84 -34.53 -32.54
CA LYS A 6 29.12 -33.20 -31.98
C LYS A 6 29.06 -32.09 -33.03
N GLU A 7 29.63 -32.34 -34.20
CA GLU A 7 29.60 -31.38 -35.31
C GLU A 7 28.17 -31.18 -35.86
N ALA A 8 27.36 -32.24 -35.95
CA ALA A 8 25.96 -32.13 -36.35
C ALA A 8 25.14 -31.30 -35.35
N ILE A 9 25.32 -31.51 -34.04
CA ILE A 9 24.68 -30.69 -32.99
C ILE A 9 25.09 -29.23 -33.13
N LYS A 10 26.39 -28.94 -33.23
CA LYS A 10 26.91 -27.57 -33.36
C LYS A 10 26.35 -26.84 -34.59
N ARG A 11 26.21 -27.53 -35.73
CA ARG A 11 25.60 -26.96 -36.94
C ARG A 11 24.12 -26.69 -36.77
N LEU A 12 23.38 -27.58 -36.11
CA LEU A 12 21.97 -27.37 -35.81
C LEU A 12 21.79 -26.21 -34.81
N GLU A 13 22.60 -26.14 -33.77
CA GLU A 13 22.62 -25.01 -32.83
C GLU A 13 22.92 -23.70 -33.56
N ASN A 14 23.95 -23.63 -34.41
CA ASN A 14 24.23 -22.40 -35.16
C ASN A 14 23.12 -22.03 -36.17
N ARG A 15 22.44 -23.01 -36.78
CA ARG A 15 21.38 -22.79 -37.76
C ARG A 15 20.07 -22.34 -37.12
N PHE A 16 19.77 -22.82 -35.92
CA PHE A 16 18.49 -22.63 -35.23
C PHE A 16 18.58 -21.82 -33.93
N ALA A 17 19.78 -21.48 -33.45
CA ALA A 17 19.97 -20.51 -32.38
C ALA A 17 19.48 -19.17 -32.89
N LYS A 18 18.25 -18.83 -32.51
CA LYS A 18 17.74 -17.48 -32.64
C LYS A 18 18.70 -16.60 -31.85
N GLU A 19 19.46 -15.74 -32.53
CA GLU A 19 20.39 -14.82 -31.86
C GLU A 19 19.63 -14.09 -30.75
N VAL A 20 19.95 -14.45 -29.51
CA VAL A 20 19.34 -13.82 -28.35
C VAL A 20 19.97 -12.45 -28.29
N ASN A 21 19.20 -11.41 -28.61
CA ASN A 21 19.67 -10.05 -28.47
C ASN A 21 19.93 -9.77 -26.97
N LEU A 22 21.18 -9.92 -26.56
CA LEU A 22 21.64 -9.81 -25.18
C LEU A 22 21.28 -8.45 -24.59
N VAL A 23 21.41 -7.40 -25.38
CA VAL A 23 21.08 -6.03 -24.97
C VAL A 23 19.60 -5.93 -24.63
N MET A 24 18.73 -6.49 -25.46
CA MET A 24 17.28 -6.52 -25.20
C MET A 24 16.93 -7.40 -23.98
N GLY A 25 17.63 -8.53 -23.79
CA GLY A 25 17.46 -9.38 -22.61
C GLY A 25 17.80 -8.63 -21.32
N ARG A 26 18.98 -8.00 -21.28
CA ARG A 26 19.44 -7.21 -20.14
C ARG A 26 18.57 -6.00 -19.89
N TYR A 27 18.16 -5.29 -20.94
CA TYR A 27 17.21 -4.18 -20.82
C TYR A 27 15.92 -4.64 -20.13
N LYS A 28 15.33 -5.76 -20.57
CA LYS A 28 14.15 -6.32 -19.92
C LYS A 28 14.43 -6.63 -18.45
N PHE A 29 15.51 -7.35 -18.15
CA PHE A 29 15.89 -7.66 -16.77
C PHE A 29 15.94 -6.42 -15.88
N TYR A 30 16.70 -5.38 -16.28
CA TYR A 30 16.91 -4.17 -15.48
C TYR A 30 15.66 -3.27 -15.36
N THR A 31 14.72 -3.36 -16.31
CA THR A 31 13.52 -2.52 -16.34
C THR A 31 12.26 -3.19 -15.77
N GLN A 32 12.34 -4.43 -15.27
CA GLN A 32 11.18 -5.11 -14.69
C GLN A 32 11.00 -4.80 -13.19
N PRO A 33 9.97 -4.01 -12.80
CA PRO A 33 9.60 -3.85 -11.40
C PRO A 33 8.83 -5.06 -10.85
N GLN A 34 8.79 -5.22 -9.53
CA GLN A 34 7.84 -6.12 -8.86
C GLN A 34 6.39 -5.68 -9.18
N ALA A 35 5.55 -6.62 -9.62
CA ALA A 35 4.17 -6.30 -9.95
C ALA A 35 3.33 -6.00 -8.69
N LYS A 36 2.18 -5.33 -8.86
CA LYS A 36 1.35 -4.86 -7.75
C LYS A 36 0.92 -5.96 -6.78
N HIS A 37 0.71 -7.17 -7.27
CA HIS A 37 0.19 -8.33 -6.52
C HIS A 37 1.15 -9.53 -6.56
N GLU A 38 2.38 -9.31 -6.98
CA GLU A 38 3.40 -10.35 -7.06
C GLU A 38 4.17 -10.40 -5.75
N HIS A 39 4.37 -11.62 -5.25
CA HIS A 39 5.14 -11.88 -4.04
C HIS A 39 6.64 -11.82 -4.29
N ILE A 40 7.44 -11.66 -3.24
CA ILE A 40 8.91 -11.62 -3.38
C ILE A 40 9.46 -12.87 -4.08
N GLU A 41 8.97 -14.06 -3.73
CA GLU A 41 9.45 -15.32 -4.33
C GLU A 41 9.08 -15.42 -5.81
N GLU A 42 7.85 -15.04 -6.16
CA GLU A 42 7.39 -14.98 -7.56
C GLU A 42 8.21 -13.98 -8.36
N PHE A 43 8.51 -12.83 -7.77
CA PHE A 43 9.33 -11.81 -8.39
C PHE A 43 10.75 -12.31 -8.66
N VAL A 44 11.39 -12.96 -7.69
CA VAL A 44 12.71 -13.55 -7.87
C VAL A 44 12.67 -14.67 -8.91
N ALA A 45 11.65 -15.52 -8.91
CA ALA A 45 11.50 -16.56 -9.94
C ALA A 45 11.42 -15.96 -11.35
N ARG A 46 10.66 -14.88 -11.53
CA ARG A 46 10.59 -14.15 -12.80
C ARG A 46 11.92 -13.50 -13.19
N LEU A 47 12.66 -12.95 -12.24
CA LEU A 47 14.01 -12.41 -12.49
C LEU A 47 14.99 -13.52 -12.92
N ARG A 48 14.89 -14.73 -12.33
CA ARG A 48 15.66 -15.90 -12.73
C ARG A 48 15.34 -16.32 -14.16
N GLU A 49 14.07 -16.32 -14.58
CA GLU A 49 13.70 -16.62 -15.96
C GLU A 49 14.27 -15.60 -16.96
N LEU A 50 14.25 -14.32 -16.61
CA LEU A 50 14.79 -13.25 -17.44
C LEU A 50 16.32 -13.32 -17.54
N SER A 51 17.01 -13.73 -16.48
CA SER A 51 18.47 -13.79 -16.44
C SER A 51 19.07 -14.86 -17.36
N ILE A 52 18.33 -15.92 -17.69
CA ILE A 52 18.76 -17.01 -18.60
C ILE A 52 19.25 -16.44 -19.95
N LYS A 53 18.58 -15.41 -20.45
CA LYS A 53 18.88 -14.79 -21.76
C LYS A 53 19.93 -13.66 -21.68
N CYS A 54 20.46 -13.37 -20.49
CA CYS A 54 21.29 -12.20 -20.24
C CYS A 54 22.80 -12.51 -20.21
N HIS A 55 23.17 -13.80 -20.14
CA HIS A 55 24.56 -14.27 -20.07
C HIS A 55 25.34 -13.55 -18.96
N PHE A 56 24.80 -13.57 -17.74
CA PHE A 56 25.44 -12.95 -16.57
C PHE A 56 26.56 -13.81 -15.96
N GLY A 57 26.61 -15.11 -16.29
CA GLY A 57 27.64 -16.01 -15.78
C GLY A 57 27.59 -16.14 -14.26
N ASN A 58 28.76 -16.04 -13.62
CA ASN A 58 28.90 -16.28 -12.17
C ASN A 58 28.21 -15.21 -11.31
N MET A 59 27.92 -14.03 -11.84
CA MET A 59 27.27 -12.94 -11.12
C MET A 59 25.73 -13.00 -11.16
N THR A 60 25.15 -14.09 -11.69
CA THR A 60 23.69 -14.18 -11.89
C THR A 60 22.91 -13.99 -10.58
N GLU A 61 23.31 -14.64 -9.49
CA GLU A 61 22.64 -14.51 -8.19
C GLU A 61 22.76 -13.11 -7.60
N GLU A 62 23.95 -12.50 -7.70
CA GLU A 62 24.23 -11.16 -7.19
C GLU A 62 23.40 -10.10 -7.94
N LEU A 63 23.33 -10.21 -9.27
CA LEU A 63 22.54 -9.31 -10.09
C LEU A 63 21.04 -9.48 -9.86
N ILE A 64 20.56 -10.70 -9.63
CA ILE A 64 19.15 -10.94 -9.26
C ILE A 64 18.86 -10.33 -7.89
N ARG A 65 19.76 -10.47 -6.91
CA ARG A 65 19.63 -9.83 -5.59
C ARG A 65 19.56 -8.32 -5.73
N ASP A 66 20.51 -7.71 -6.43
CA ASP A 66 20.59 -6.26 -6.58
C ASP A 66 19.34 -5.73 -7.30
N GLN A 67 18.91 -6.43 -8.35
CA GLN A 67 17.69 -6.10 -9.08
C GLN A 67 16.45 -6.25 -8.21
N MET A 68 16.34 -7.34 -7.43
CA MET A 68 15.24 -7.56 -6.49
C MET A 68 15.15 -6.40 -5.49
N ILE A 69 16.29 -5.94 -4.94
CA ILE A 69 16.34 -4.82 -4.00
C ILE A 69 15.88 -3.53 -4.66
N VAL A 70 16.47 -3.17 -5.82
CA VAL A 70 16.20 -1.89 -6.50
C VAL A 70 14.75 -1.80 -6.97
N GLN A 71 14.20 -2.91 -7.48
CA GLN A 71 12.88 -2.98 -8.07
C GLN A 71 11.79 -3.52 -7.14
N CYS A 72 12.11 -3.70 -5.86
CA CYS A 72 11.12 -4.08 -4.86
C CYS A 72 10.06 -2.99 -4.71
N LYS A 73 8.79 -3.40 -4.64
CA LYS A 73 7.67 -2.50 -4.46
C LYS A 73 7.62 -1.90 -3.05
N GLU A 74 8.03 -2.69 -2.06
CA GLU A 74 7.88 -2.33 -0.65
C GLU A 74 9.17 -1.67 -0.13
N LYS A 75 9.12 -0.36 0.12
CA LYS A 75 10.29 0.42 0.57
C LYS A 75 10.92 -0.09 1.86
N LYS A 76 10.11 -0.65 2.78
CA LYS A 76 10.61 -1.23 4.03
C LYS A 76 11.56 -2.40 3.80
N ILE A 77 11.32 -3.18 2.75
CA ILE A 77 12.21 -4.29 2.36
C ILE A 77 13.52 -3.70 1.84
N GLN A 78 13.46 -2.66 1.00
CA GLN A 78 14.65 -1.97 0.47
C GLN A 78 15.51 -1.39 1.60
N GLU A 79 14.90 -0.65 2.52
CA GLU A 79 15.57 -0.05 3.68
C GLU A 79 16.25 -1.11 4.55
N ARG A 80 15.58 -2.25 4.78
CA ARG A 80 16.17 -3.36 5.55
C ARG A 80 17.38 -3.96 4.83
N LEU A 81 17.28 -4.16 3.52
CA LEU A 81 18.32 -4.82 2.72
C LEU A 81 19.52 -3.90 2.47
N TRP A 82 19.33 -2.57 2.39
CA TRP A 82 20.45 -1.62 2.26
C TRP A 82 21.33 -1.51 3.50
N VAL A 83 20.78 -1.79 4.68
CA VAL A 83 21.53 -1.77 5.94
C VAL A 83 22.16 -3.13 6.25
N ALA A 84 21.69 -4.20 5.61
CA ALA A 84 22.27 -5.53 5.77
C ALA A 84 23.68 -5.58 5.15
N LYS A 85 24.61 -6.24 5.84
CA LYS A 85 26.00 -6.38 5.37
C LYS A 85 26.08 -7.51 4.33
N ASP A 86 26.12 -7.12 3.05
CA ASP A 86 26.33 -8.00 1.89
C ASP A 86 25.53 -9.32 1.92
N PRO A 87 24.19 -9.26 2.02
CA PRO A 87 23.40 -10.49 2.05
C PRO A 87 23.52 -11.25 0.73
N THR A 88 23.51 -12.58 0.81
CA THR A 88 23.29 -13.45 -0.35
C THR A 88 21.86 -13.29 -0.87
N LEU A 89 21.58 -13.77 -2.09
CA LEU A 89 20.21 -13.73 -2.63
C LEU A 89 19.23 -14.47 -1.71
N MET A 90 19.63 -15.62 -1.17
CA MET A 90 18.79 -16.42 -0.26
C MET A 90 18.48 -15.66 1.03
N GLU A 91 19.48 -15.08 1.68
CA GLU A 91 19.28 -14.25 2.88
C GLU A 91 18.42 -13.02 2.59
N ALA A 92 18.60 -12.40 1.41
CA ALA A 92 17.78 -11.27 0.97
C ALA A 92 16.30 -11.63 0.82
N ILE A 93 16.02 -12.82 0.26
CA ILE A 93 14.66 -13.36 0.14
C ILE A 93 14.07 -13.61 1.53
N GLU A 94 14.80 -14.27 2.43
CA GLU A 94 14.31 -14.56 3.77
C GLU A 94 13.98 -13.28 4.56
N MET A 95 14.87 -12.29 4.54
CA MET A 95 14.63 -10.99 5.16
C MET A 95 13.40 -10.28 4.57
N ALA A 96 13.22 -10.36 3.26
CA ALA A 96 12.07 -9.77 2.59
C ALA A 96 10.75 -10.48 2.97
N LYS A 97 10.75 -11.81 3.08
CA LYS A 97 9.57 -12.61 3.49
C LYS A 97 9.11 -12.27 4.90
N VAL A 98 10.04 -12.11 5.84
CA VAL A 98 9.75 -11.71 7.24
C VAL A 98 9.00 -10.37 7.29
N ILE A 99 9.27 -9.46 6.35
CA ILE A 99 8.59 -8.16 6.26
C ILE A 99 7.27 -8.27 5.49
N GLU A 100 7.22 -9.06 4.42
CA GLU A 100 6.04 -9.22 3.56
C GLU A 100 4.89 -9.95 4.28
N GLU A 101 5.20 -10.98 5.07
CA GLU A 101 4.21 -11.89 5.66
C GLU A 101 3.24 -11.20 6.64
N PRO A 102 3.69 -10.38 7.61
CA PRO A 102 2.77 -9.61 8.45
C PRO A 102 1.91 -8.63 7.65
N GLN A 103 2.47 -8.01 6.61
CA GLN A 103 1.72 -7.08 5.76
C GLN A 103 0.63 -7.80 4.98
N ARG A 104 0.89 -9.03 4.54
CA ARG A 104 -0.10 -9.89 3.92
C ARG A 104 -1.23 -10.22 4.89
N CYS A 105 -0.91 -10.73 6.08
CA CYS A 105 -1.92 -11.05 7.10
C CYS A 105 -2.81 -9.84 7.42
N MET A 106 -2.22 -8.65 7.64
CA MET A 106 -2.99 -7.43 7.89
C MET A 106 -3.88 -7.02 6.72
N ARG A 107 -3.41 -7.17 5.46
CA ARG A 107 -4.23 -6.87 4.27
C ARG A 107 -5.41 -7.83 4.15
N GLU A 108 -5.23 -9.10 4.51
CA GLU A 108 -6.30 -10.10 4.49
C GLU A 108 -7.36 -9.83 5.58
N LEU A 109 -6.94 -9.47 6.79
CA LEU A 109 -7.84 -9.08 7.88
C LEU A 109 -8.68 -7.83 7.51
N ASN A 110 -8.02 -6.77 7.01
CA ASN A 110 -8.71 -5.55 6.59
C ASN A 110 -9.69 -5.76 5.43
N LYS A 111 -9.53 -6.80 4.60
CA LYS A 111 -10.51 -7.16 3.58
C LYS A 111 -11.74 -7.82 4.19
N ARG A 112 -11.57 -8.65 5.23
CA ARG A 112 -12.67 -9.31 5.94
C ARG A 112 -13.55 -8.29 6.67
N ASP A 113 -12.93 -7.31 7.35
CA ASP A 113 -13.68 -6.27 8.07
C ASP A 113 -14.50 -5.35 7.15
N LYS A 114 -14.05 -5.15 5.91
CA LYS A 114 -14.81 -4.39 4.89
C LYS A 114 -15.96 -5.18 4.27
N MET A 115 -15.95 -6.51 4.40
CA MET A 115 -17.03 -7.39 3.93
C MET A 115 -18.08 -7.66 5.00
N SER A 116 -17.74 -7.54 6.29
CA SER A 116 -18.68 -7.71 7.40
C SER A 116 -19.54 -6.48 7.68
N ASP A 117 -19.14 -5.28 7.25
CA ASP A 117 -19.93 -4.05 7.41
C ASP A 117 -21.07 -3.91 6.37
N ALA A 118 -21.15 -4.82 5.40
CA ALA A 118 -22.24 -4.87 4.40
C ALA A 118 -23.48 -5.66 4.86
N SER A 119 -23.46 -6.22 6.08
CA SER A 119 -24.52 -7.11 6.59
C SER A 119 -24.91 -6.77 8.03
N ILE A 120 -25.29 -5.52 8.31
CA ILE A 120 -26.13 -5.23 9.48
C ILE A 120 -27.54 -4.93 8.97
N VAL A 121 -28.30 -5.99 8.73
CA VAL A 121 -29.76 -5.91 8.78
C VAL A 121 -30.12 -5.56 10.22
N SER A 122 -30.75 -4.39 10.40
CA SER A 122 -31.26 -3.95 11.69
C SER A 122 -32.37 -4.92 12.13
N ALA A 123 -32.12 -5.72 13.15
CA ALA A 123 -33.16 -6.41 13.89
C ALA A 123 -33.38 -5.66 15.20
N ASP A 124 -34.48 -4.93 15.25
CA ASP A 124 -35.11 -4.43 16.47
C ASP A 124 -35.26 -5.59 17.47
N VAL A 125 -34.62 -5.49 18.63
CA VAL A 125 -34.92 -6.35 19.77
C VAL A 125 -35.23 -5.46 20.96
N GLN A 126 -36.51 -5.47 21.32
CA GLN A 126 -37.08 -4.79 22.46
C GLN A 126 -36.52 -5.35 23.78
N SER A 127 -36.10 -4.41 24.63
CA SER A 127 -36.07 -4.40 26.10
C SER A 127 -36.59 -5.64 26.86
N SER A 128 -35.85 -6.08 27.90
CA SER A 128 -36.29 -6.02 29.32
C SER A 128 -35.25 -6.57 30.31
N ASN A 129 -35.17 -5.90 31.46
CA ASN A 129 -34.80 -6.32 32.82
C ASN A 129 -33.32 -6.49 33.28
N GLU A 130 -32.90 -5.48 34.07
CA GLU A 130 -32.54 -5.53 35.50
C GLU A 130 -31.53 -6.57 36.03
N GLY A 131 -30.44 -6.07 36.62
CA GLY A 131 -29.52 -6.83 37.46
C GLY A 131 -28.25 -6.05 37.80
N GLU A 132 -28.23 -5.39 38.96
CA GLU A 132 -27.04 -4.79 39.56
C GLU A 132 -26.04 -5.85 40.03
N VAL A 133 -24.79 -5.82 39.57
CA VAL A 133 -23.62 -6.28 40.36
C VAL A 133 -22.39 -5.44 40.01
N SER A 134 -21.82 -4.84 41.05
CA SER A 134 -20.59 -4.03 41.08
C SER A 134 -19.31 -4.87 41.03
N VAL A 135 -18.39 -4.58 40.10
CA VAL A 135 -16.96 -4.93 40.24
C VAL A 135 -16.07 -3.76 39.82
N VAL A 136 -15.12 -3.47 40.69
CA VAL A 136 -14.27 -2.28 40.81
C VAL A 136 -13.26 -2.15 39.66
N ARG A 137 -13.29 -1.04 38.91
CA ARG A 137 -12.26 -0.64 37.94
C ARG A 137 -11.21 0.26 38.58
N ARG A 138 -9.93 -0.12 38.45
CA ARG A 138 -8.75 0.66 38.85
C ARG A 138 -8.35 1.64 37.72
N LYS A 139 -7.98 2.87 38.11
CA LYS A 139 -7.57 4.05 37.30
C LYS A 139 -6.46 3.71 36.29
N GLU A 140 -6.39 4.31 35.10
CA GLU A 140 -5.86 5.66 34.73
C GLU A 140 -6.06 5.80 33.20
N LYS A 141 -6.24 6.93 32.50
CA LYS A 141 -5.87 8.35 32.63
C LYS A 141 -6.86 9.17 31.76
N ARG A 142 -7.13 10.41 32.18
CA ARG A 142 -7.96 11.40 31.47
C ARG A 142 -7.35 11.78 30.12
N GLU A 143 -8.14 11.69 29.05
CA GLU A 143 -8.21 12.74 28.02
C GLU A 143 -9.68 12.96 27.63
N HIS A 144 -10.11 14.22 27.71
CA HIS A 144 -11.48 14.65 27.47
C HIS A 144 -11.89 14.42 26.00
N ARG A 145 -12.64 13.35 25.73
CA ARG A 145 -13.60 13.35 24.60
C ARG A 145 -15.00 13.61 25.16
N LEU A 146 -15.53 14.77 24.81
CA LEU A 146 -16.93 15.13 25.00
C LEU A 146 -17.83 14.12 24.26
N PRO A 147 -19.02 13.83 24.80
CA PRO A 147 -19.90 12.79 24.27
C PRO A 147 -20.45 13.18 22.90
N ALA A 148 -20.61 12.18 22.04
CA ALA A 148 -21.32 12.24 20.78
C ALA A 148 -22.71 12.87 21.01
N SER A 149 -22.90 14.09 20.49
CA SER A 149 -24.17 14.79 20.50
C SER A 149 -24.72 14.79 19.08
N LYS A 150 -26.01 14.45 19.01
CA LYS A 150 -26.85 14.38 17.81
C LYS A 150 -26.60 15.57 16.88
N ASN A 151 -26.47 15.29 15.58
CA ASN A 151 -26.37 16.21 14.45
C ASN A 151 -27.07 17.56 14.71
N LYS A 152 -26.30 18.56 15.14
CA LYS A 152 -26.55 19.97 14.84
C LYS A 152 -25.46 20.38 13.88
N GLY A 153 -25.86 20.66 12.64
CA GLY A 153 -24.95 20.92 11.53
C GLY A 153 -23.92 21.97 11.90
N ASP A 154 -22.68 21.72 11.49
CA ASP A 154 -21.60 22.68 11.57
C ASP A 154 -22.02 24.00 10.90
N CYS A 155 -21.74 25.12 11.58
CA CYS A 155 -22.04 26.46 11.07
C CYS A 155 -21.58 26.61 9.61
N ALA A 156 -22.51 26.89 8.70
CA ALA A 156 -22.19 27.02 7.29
C ALA A 156 -21.29 28.23 7.02
N ARG A 157 -21.29 29.22 7.93
CA ARG A 157 -20.48 30.44 7.82
C ARG A 157 -19.05 30.26 8.32
N CYS A 158 -18.82 29.66 9.49
CA CYS A 158 -17.48 29.55 10.08
C CYS A 158 -16.97 28.12 10.30
N GLY A 159 -17.79 27.10 10.04
CA GLY A 159 -17.45 25.69 10.27
C GLY A 159 -17.43 25.26 11.73
N SER A 160 -17.92 26.10 12.66
CA SER A 160 -18.00 25.73 14.07
C SER A 160 -19.08 24.69 14.32
N ILE A 161 -18.75 23.66 15.10
CA ILE A 161 -19.70 22.64 15.57
C ILE A 161 -20.47 23.09 16.83
N TYR A 162 -20.12 24.25 17.40
CA TYR A 162 -20.64 24.71 18.69
C TYR A 162 -21.84 25.68 18.56
N HIS A 163 -22.17 26.12 17.35
CA HIS A 163 -23.29 27.01 17.08
C HIS A 163 -23.78 26.92 15.64
N ASP A 164 -25.02 27.31 15.39
CA ASP A 164 -25.61 27.36 14.05
C ASP A 164 -25.29 28.68 13.32
N SER A 165 -25.50 28.71 11.99
CA SER A 165 -25.15 29.84 11.10
C SER A 165 -25.69 31.22 11.51
N ASP A 166 -26.83 31.26 12.19
CA ASP A 166 -27.52 32.50 12.59
C ASP A 166 -27.22 32.93 14.03
N SER A 167 -26.30 32.25 14.70
CA SER A 167 -25.86 32.63 16.03
C SER A 167 -25.14 33.99 16.01
N LYS A 168 -25.56 34.91 16.88
CA LYS A 168 -24.86 36.20 17.13
C LYS A 168 -23.43 36.02 17.62
N LYS A 169 -23.07 34.81 18.09
CA LYS A 169 -21.71 34.44 18.50
C LYS A 169 -20.82 34.02 17.32
N CYS A 170 -21.38 33.91 16.11
CA CYS A 170 -20.61 33.60 14.91
C CYS A 170 -19.84 34.84 14.44
N PHE A 171 -18.51 34.78 14.51
CA PHE A 171 -17.63 35.85 14.00
C PHE A 171 -17.76 36.10 12.49
N ALA A 172 -18.24 35.10 11.73
CA ALA A 172 -18.44 35.19 10.29
C ALA A 172 -19.87 35.65 9.89
N SER A 173 -20.75 35.93 10.85
CA SER A 173 -22.15 36.31 10.59
C SER A 173 -22.31 37.53 9.68
N ASN A 174 -21.40 38.51 9.79
CA ASN A 174 -21.40 39.77 9.02
C ASN A 174 -20.09 39.99 8.24
N LYS A 175 -19.39 38.92 7.85
CA LYS A 175 -18.15 39.01 7.07
C LYS A 175 -18.31 38.34 5.71
N ILE A 176 -17.86 39.04 4.67
CA ILE A 176 -17.89 38.55 3.30
C ILE A 176 -16.54 37.89 3.00
N CYS A 177 -16.57 36.71 2.37
CA CYS A 177 -15.37 36.06 1.88
C CYS A 177 -14.75 36.90 0.75
N ARG A 178 -13.57 37.49 0.99
CA ARG A 178 -12.82 38.27 -0.02
C ARG A 178 -12.36 37.44 -1.23
N ARG A 179 -12.56 36.12 -1.20
CA ARG A 179 -12.18 35.18 -2.25
C ARG A 179 -13.37 34.74 -3.11
N CYS A 180 -14.61 34.82 -2.60
CA CYS A 180 -15.79 34.16 -3.17
C CYS A 180 -17.05 35.05 -3.10
N GLU A 181 -16.93 36.34 -3.38
CA GLU A 181 -18.06 37.30 -3.32
C GLU A 181 -19.30 36.77 -4.09
N PRO A 182 -20.54 36.78 -3.54
CA PRO A 182 -21.01 37.26 -2.23
C PRO A 182 -21.52 36.10 -1.34
N GLN A 183 -20.65 35.17 -0.92
CA GLN A 183 -21.04 34.13 0.05
C GLN A 183 -20.48 34.38 1.45
N SER A 184 -21.34 34.31 2.47
CA SER A 184 -20.99 34.50 3.89
C SER A 184 -20.31 33.26 4.49
N HIS A 185 -19.16 32.84 3.95
CA HIS A 185 -18.34 31.79 4.55
C HIS A 185 -16.93 32.30 4.87
N PHE A 186 -16.28 31.69 5.86
CA PHE A 186 -14.90 31.99 6.24
C PHE A 186 -13.94 31.02 5.55
N ALA A 187 -12.75 31.51 5.20
CA ALA A 187 -11.78 30.89 4.29
C ALA A 187 -11.27 29.47 4.65
N GLY A 188 -11.72 28.88 5.76
CA GLY A 188 -11.38 27.53 6.20
C GLY A 188 -12.30 26.42 5.68
N LYS A 189 -13.42 26.73 5.00
CA LYS A 189 -14.18 25.75 4.22
C LYS A 189 -13.74 25.84 2.76
N LEU A 190 -13.36 24.71 2.17
CA LEU A 190 -13.12 24.57 0.74
C LEU A 190 -14.33 25.14 -0.01
N ALA A 191 -14.09 26.14 -0.85
CA ALA A 191 -15.10 26.71 -1.72
C ALA A 191 -15.74 25.57 -2.52
N LYS A 192 -17.06 25.40 -2.41
CA LYS A 192 -17.78 24.54 -3.35
C LYS A 192 -17.54 25.12 -4.74
N GLU A 193 -17.04 24.28 -5.65
CA GLU A 193 -16.72 24.63 -7.03
C GLU A 193 -17.85 25.46 -7.65
N ILE A 194 -17.52 26.70 -8.04
CA ILE A 194 -18.39 27.53 -8.86
C ILE A 194 -18.24 26.98 -10.28
N LYS A 195 -19.25 26.24 -10.76
CA LYS A 195 -19.39 26.03 -12.21
C LYS A 195 -19.78 27.37 -12.83
N MET A 196 -19.03 27.75 -13.86
CA MET A 196 -19.23 28.94 -14.69
C MET A 196 -20.65 29.02 -15.25
#